data_AF-A0A158JWE8-F1
#
_entry.id   AF-A0A158JWE8-F1
#
_cell.length_a   1.000
_cell.length_b   1.000
_cell.length_c   1.000
_cell.angle_alpha   90.00
_cell.angle_beta   90.00
_cell.angle_gamma   90.00
#
_symmetry.space_group_name_H-M   'P 1'
#
loop_
_entity.id
_entity.type
_entity.pdbx_description
1 polymer ?
#
loop_
_entity_poly.entity_id
_entity_poly.type
_entity_poly.pdbx_seq_one_letter_code
_entity_poly.pdbx_strand_id
1 'polypeptide(L)'
;MTVRYTYRCAACSHHGQVHLDDDSHEGEHTACSACGATATLEWVGGATLHRAAPTVETLMAAAFMPGRDPRSAEYKEGVRAGLTMRIDGRQMVVPYTLGTAQCDAYLAGCEEGKAIWRERTAISSGSLARRDNYTDA
;
A
#
# COMPACT_ATOMS: atom_id res chain seq x y z
N MET A 1 2.75 6.06 11.33
CA MET A 1 1.35 6.53 11.42
C MET A 1 1.38 7.99 11.02
N THR A 2 0.34 8.56 10.41
CA THR A 2 0.28 10.01 10.19
C THR A 2 -1.04 10.58 10.68
N VAL A 3 -0.99 11.63 11.48
CA VAL A 3 -2.14 12.32 12.05
C VAL A 3 -2.38 13.62 11.27
N ARG A 4 -3.65 13.92 10.98
CA ARG A 4 -4.03 15.13 10.25
C ARG A 4 -4.36 16.25 11.23
N TYR A 5 -3.68 17.38 11.07
CA TYR A 5 -3.95 18.64 11.77
C TYR A 5 -4.46 19.69 10.78
N THR A 6 -5.35 20.57 11.22
CA THR A 6 -5.72 21.77 10.47
C THR A 6 -5.24 23.01 11.19
N TYR A 7 -5.13 24.11 10.46
CA TYR A 7 -4.88 25.42 11.04
C TYR A 7 -5.69 26.48 10.30
N ARG A 8 -6.05 27.54 11.02
CA ARG A 8 -6.59 28.76 10.44
C ARG A 8 -5.57 29.88 10.58
N CYS A 9 -5.09 30.42 9.46
CA CYS A 9 -4.14 31.52 9.49
C CYS A 9 -4.83 32.82 9.92
N ALA A 10 -4.33 33.47 10.97
CA ALA A 10 -4.86 34.77 11.41
C ALA A 10 -4.58 35.91 10.42
N ALA A 11 -3.48 35.83 9.65
CA ALA A 11 -3.07 36.90 8.72
C ALA A 11 -3.89 36.91 7.41
N CYS A 12 -4.17 35.74 6.84
CA CYS A 12 -4.85 35.64 5.53
C CYS A 12 -6.17 34.87 5.57
N SER A 13 -6.61 34.39 6.74
CA SER A 13 -7.79 33.53 6.89
C SER A 13 -7.76 32.20 6.11
N HIS A 14 -6.62 31.83 5.54
CA HIS A 14 -6.46 30.54 4.86
C HIS A 14 -6.61 29.39 5.87
N HIS A 15 -7.43 28.42 5.50
CA HIS A 15 -7.56 27.15 6.18
C HIS A 15 -6.66 26.13 5.49
N GLY A 16 -5.67 25.63 6.22
CA GLY A 16 -4.74 24.63 5.72
C GLY A 16 -4.74 23.37 6.56
N GLN A 17 -4.03 22.36 6.07
CA GLN A 17 -3.83 21.09 6.78
C GLN A 17 -2.39 20.63 6.65
N VAL A 18 -1.90 19.94 7.68
CA VAL A 18 -0.62 19.24 7.69
C VAL A 18 -0.81 17.81 8.19
N HIS A 19 0.10 16.92 7.81
CA HIS A 19 0.16 15.55 8.30
C HIS A 19 1.46 15.38 9.09
N LEU A 20 1.35 14.97 10.35
CA LEU A 20 2.47 14.77 11.28
C LEU A 20 2.52 13.30 11.74
N ASP A 21 3.62 12.86 12.33
CA ASP A 21 3.91 11.45 12.62
C ASP A 21 3.14 10.89 13.84
N ASP A 22 2.71 11.75 14.76
CA ASP A 22 1.90 11.37 15.92
C ASP A 22 0.83 12.43 16.30
N ASP A 23 0.10 12.19 17.41
CA ASP A 23 -0.97 13.05 17.91
C ASP A 23 -0.54 14.07 18.98
N SER A 24 0.78 14.23 19.22
CA SER A 24 1.36 15.09 20.24
C SER A 24 1.55 16.55 19.81
N HIS A 25 1.19 16.91 18.57
CA HIS A 25 1.48 18.21 17.97
C HIS A 25 0.35 19.25 18.13
N GLU A 26 -0.59 19.01 19.04
CA GLU A 26 -1.65 19.98 19.32
C GLU A 26 -1.04 21.28 19.89
N GLY A 27 -1.43 22.42 19.31
CA GLY A 27 -0.92 23.73 19.72
C GLY A 27 0.47 24.09 19.17
N GLU A 28 1.15 23.18 18.45
CA GLU A 28 2.41 23.51 17.77
C GLU A 28 2.19 24.48 16.60
N HIS A 29 3.25 25.19 16.21
CA HIS A 29 3.23 26.18 15.15
C HIS A 29 3.63 25.59 13.80
N THR A 30 2.90 25.98 12.75
CA THR A 30 3.23 25.69 11.36
C THR A 30 3.23 26.97 10.51
N ALA A 31 3.95 26.96 9.39
CA ALA A 31 3.93 28.06 8.44
C ALA A 31 2.69 27.94 7.53
N CYS A 32 1.94 29.03 7.38
CA CYS A 32 0.80 29.06 6.47
C CYS A 32 1.26 28.87 5.02
N SER A 33 0.77 27.83 4.36
CA SER A 33 1.05 27.53 2.94
C SER A 33 0.72 28.66 1.95
N ALA A 34 -0.19 29.58 2.32
CA ALA A 34 -0.62 30.67 1.43
C ALA A 34 0.20 31.96 1.59
N CYS A 35 0.65 32.28 2.82
CA CYS A 35 1.28 33.57 3.11
C CYS A 35 2.57 33.48 3.96
N GLY A 36 2.95 32.29 4.41
CA GLY A 36 4.11 32.04 5.25
C GLY A 36 3.98 32.44 6.73
N ALA A 37 2.89 33.11 7.12
CA ALA A 37 2.66 33.52 8.51
C ALA A 37 2.46 32.31 9.44
N THR A 38 2.88 32.44 10.69
CA THR A 38 2.71 31.41 11.73
C THR A 38 1.23 31.14 12.00
N ALA A 39 0.85 29.86 12.04
CA ALA A 39 -0.47 29.39 12.41
C ALA A 39 -0.36 28.27 13.45
N THR A 40 -1.36 28.14 14.32
CA THR A 40 -1.41 27.10 15.36
C THR A 40 -2.14 25.87 14.84
N LEU A 41 -1.61 24.69 15.11
CA LEU A 41 -2.20 23.42 14.74
C LEU A 41 -3.31 22.99 15.71
N GLU A 42 -4.44 22.62 15.15
CA GLU A 42 -5.57 22.02 15.86
C GLU A 42 -5.79 20.60 15.34
N TRP A 43 -5.92 19.64 16.25
CA TRP A 43 -6.19 18.26 15.88
C TRP A 43 -7.64 18.10 15.44
N VAL A 44 -7.87 17.41 14.31
CA VAL A 44 -9.20 17.31 13.67
C VAL A 44 -9.86 15.95 13.90
N GLY A 45 -9.22 15.04 14.63
CA GLY A 45 -9.66 13.66 14.74
C GLY A 45 -9.39 12.89 13.44
N GLY A 46 -8.39 12.02 13.47
CA GLY A 46 -8.07 11.14 12.35
C GLY A 46 -6.59 10.85 12.22
N ALA A 47 -6.24 9.58 12.31
CA ALA A 47 -4.92 9.06 11.99
C ALA A 47 -5.01 8.09 10.82
N THR A 48 -4.11 8.24 9.86
CA THR A 48 -3.91 7.28 8.77
C THR A 48 -2.79 6.33 9.17
N LEU A 49 -3.10 5.03 9.25
CA LEU A 49 -2.08 4.00 9.37
C LEU A 49 -1.49 3.74 7.99
N HIS A 50 -0.26 4.18 7.75
CA HIS A 50 0.50 3.72 6.59
C HIS A 50 0.83 2.25 6.76
N ARG A 51 0.26 1.40 5.91
CA ARG A 51 0.72 0.02 5.80
C ARG A 51 2.06 0.04 5.07
N ALA A 52 3.09 -0.55 5.67
CA ALA A 52 4.36 -0.73 4.99
C ALA A 52 4.14 -1.43 3.64
N ALA A 53 4.86 -0.99 2.61
CA ALA A 53 4.83 -1.66 1.31
C ALA A 53 5.20 -3.14 1.51
N PRO A 54 4.44 -4.08 0.94
CA PRO A 54 4.75 -5.49 1.10
C PRO A 54 6.05 -5.83 0.37
N THR A 55 6.90 -6.67 0.98
CA THR A 55 8.07 -7.23 0.31
C THR A 55 7.69 -8.51 -0.44
N VAL A 56 8.57 -8.94 -1.35
CA VAL A 56 8.44 -10.22 -2.06
C VAL A 56 8.31 -11.37 -1.06
N GLU A 57 9.12 -11.38 0.00
CA GLU A 57 9.15 -12.43 1.03
C GLU A 57 7.83 -12.50 1.78
N THR A 58 7.26 -11.34 2.14
CA THR A 58 5.99 -11.30 2.88
C THR A 58 4.82 -11.84 2.04
N LEU A 59 4.81 -11.56 0.74
CA LEU A 59 3.79 -12.06 -0.16
C LEU A 59 3.99 -13.55 -0.48
N MET A 60 5.23 -13.99 -0.64
CA MET A 60 5.56 -15.42 -0.80
C MET A 60 5.15 -16.24 0.42
N ALA A 61 5.45 -15.75 1.64
CA ALA A 61 5.06 -16.42 2.87
C ALA A 61 3.53 -16.52 3.01
N ALA A 62 2.80 -15.47 2.63
CA ALA A 62 1.33 -15.48 2.64
C ALA A 62 0.74 -16.44 1.59
N ALA A 63 1.29 -16.45 0.38
CA ALA A 63 0.80 -17.30 -0.73
C ALA A 63 1.03 -18.80 -0.46
N PHE A 64 2.12 -19.14 0.24
CA PHE A 64 2.55 -20.53 0.46
C PHE A 64 2.62 -20.89 1.95
N MET A 65 1.64 -20.44 2.73
CA MET A 65 1.56 -20.78 4.15
C MET A 65 1.53 -22.32 4.36
N PRO A 66 2.13 -22.84 5.45
CA PRO A 66 2.07 -24.26 5.78
C PRO A 66 0.65 -24.81 5.83
N GLY A 67 0.44 -26.04 5.35
CA GLY A 67 -0.88 -26.70 5.31
C GLY A 67 -1.68 -26.52 4.02
N ARG A 68 -1.14 -25.81 3.02
CA ARG A 68 -1.63 -25.81 1.64
C ARG A 68 -1.06 -26.98 0.84
N ASP A 69 -1.74 -27.34 -0.25
CA ASP A 69 -1.22 -28.31 -1.21
C ASP A 69 0.18 -27.90 -1.72
N PRO A 70 1.15 -28.83 -1.74
CA PRO A 70 2.47 -28.53 -2.26
C PRO A 70 2.43 -28.04 -3.71
N ARG A 71 3.17 -26.98 -4.00
CA ARG A 71 3.46 -26.49 -5.35
C ARG A 71 4.92 -26.73 -5.70
N SER A 72 5.20 -26.95 -6.99
CA SER A 72 6.55 -27.19 -7.50
C SER A 72 7.50 -26.03 -7.21
N ALA A 73 8.81 -26.31 -7.26
CA ALA A 73 9.83 -25.30 -7.03
C ALA A 73 9.77 -24.22 -8.14
N GLU A 74 9.63 -24.66 -9.39
CA GLU A 74 9.55 -23.81 -10.57
C GLU A 74 8.38 -22.83 -10.50
N TYR A 75 7.21 -23.30 -10.04
CA TYR A 75 6.04 -22.45 -9.84
C TYR A 75 6.30 -21.38 -8.77
N LYS A 76 6.89 -21.76 -7.63
CA LYS A 76 7.22 -20.81 -6.56
C LYS A 76 8.27 -19.80 -7.00
N GLU A 77 9.25 -20.21 -7.80
CA GLU A 77 10.23 -19.30 -8.41
C GLU A 77 9.57 -18.32 -9.39
N GLY A 78 8.61 -18.80 -10.19
CA GLY A 78 7.79 -17.95 -11.04
C GLY A 78 7.02 -16.90 -10.26
N VAL A 79 6.32 -17.29 -9.18
CA VAL A 79 5.59 -16.34 -8.30
C VAL A 79 6.54 -15.28 -7.75
N ARG A 80 7.71 -15.70 -7.26
CA ARG A 80 8.74 -14.77 -6.78
C ARG A 80 9.16 -13.80 -7.89
N ALA A 81 9.48 -14.29 -9.09
CA ALA A 81 9.90 -13.45 -10.21
C ALA A 81 8.81 -12.44 -10.64
N GLY A 82 7.54 -12.88 -10.69
CA GLY A 82 6.40 -12.00 -10.97
C GLY A 82 6.26 -10.89 -9.92
N LEU A 83 6.43 -11.22 -8.64
CA LEU A 83 6.40 -10.24 -7.55
C LEU A 83 7.60 -9.28 -7.59
N THR A 84 8.82 -9.80 -7.77
CA THR A 84 10.05 -9.00 -7.91
C THR A 84 9.94 -8.01 -9.08
N MET A 85 9.35 -8.42 -10.20
CA MET A 85 9.09 -7.52 -11.32
C MET A 85 8.14 -6.37 -10.95
N ARG A 86 7.11 -6.64 -10.13
CA ARG A 86 6.11 -5.62 -9.75
C ARG A 86 6.59 -4.70 -8.63
N ILE A 87 7.35 -5.23 -7.67
CA ILE A 87 7.82 -4.50 -6.48
C ILE A 87 9.13 -3.77 -6.77
N ASP A 88 10.12 -4.48 -7.34
CA ASP A 88 11.48 -3.94 -7.55
C ASP A 88 11.68 -3.39 -8.97
N GLY A 89 10.72 -3.59 -9.88
CA GLY A 89 10.86 -3.18 -11.29
C GLY A 89 11.90 -3.99 -12.08
N ARG A 90 12.39 -5.11 -11.53
CA ARG A 90 13.40 -5.94 -12.21
C ARG A 90 12.80 -6.71 -13.38
N GLN A 91 13.58 -6.83 -14.46
CA GLN A 91 13.19 -7.63 -15.61
C GLN A 91 13.09 -9.11 -15.23
N MET A 92 12.05 -9.77 -15.72
CA MET A 92 11.85 -11.21 -15.60
C MET A 92 12.79 -11.95 -16.55
N VAL A 93 13.52 -12.94 -16.02
CA VAL A 93 14.37 -13.85 -16.79
C VAL A 93 13.82 -15.27 -16.62
N VAL A 94 13.49 -15.93 -17.72
CA VAL A 94 13.00 -17.31 -17.72
C VAL A 94 14.20 -18.26 -17.75
N PRO A 95 14.47 -19.04 -16.69
CA PRO A 95 15.65 -19.91 -16.63
C PRO A 95 15.42 -21.31 -17.22
N TYR A 96 14.18 -21.62 -17.62
CA TYR A 96 13.76 -22.94 -18.10
C TYR A 96 13.59 -22.95 -19.63
N THR A 97 13.89 -24.10 -20.25
CA THR A 97 13.69 -24.30 -21.70
C THR A 97 12.20 -24.22 -22.04
N LEU A 98 11.85 -23.40 -23.03
CA LEU A 98 10.47 -23.27 -23.52
C LEU A 98 9.89 -24.62 -24.00
N GLY A 99 8.61 -24.84 -23.72
CA GLY A 99 7.91 -26.09 -24.08
C GLY A 99 8.13 -27.25 -23.11
N THR A 100 8.81 -27.01 -21.98
CA THR A 100 8.96 -27.98 -20.90
C THR A 100 7.95 -27.73 -19.79
N ALA A 101 7.54 -28.78 -19.07
CA ALA A 101 6.65 -28.67 -17.92
C ALA A 101 7.20 -27.74 -16.83
N GLN A 102 8.53 -27.69 -16.67
CA GLN A 102 9.20 -26.77 -15.75
C GLN A 102 9.01 -25.31 -16.15
N CYS A 103 9.18 -25.01 -17.45
CA CYS A 103 8.92 -23.69 -17.98
C CYS A 103 7.45 -23.30 -17.86
N ASP A 104 6.52 -24.21 -18.16
CA ASP A 104 5.09 -23.96 -18.04
C ASP A 104 4.71 -23.65 -16.58
N ALA A 105 5.25 -24.40 -15.63
CA ALA A 105 5.05 -24.15 -14.20
C ALA A 105 5.61 -22.78 -13.78
N TYR A 106 6.80 -22.42 -14.25
CA TYR A 106 7.40 -21.10 -13.97
C TYR A 106 6.56 -19.96 -14.53
N LEU A 107 6.13 -20.05 -15.80
CA LEU A 107 5.30 -19.02 -16.44
C LEU A 107 3.93 -18.90 -15.75
N ALA A 108 3.32 -20.01 -15.36
CA ALA A 108 2.09 -20.01 -14.56
C ALA A 108 2.30 -19.33 -13.20
N GLY A 109 3.43 -19.59 -12.53
CA GLY A 109 3.81 -18.91 -11.30
C GLY A 109 3.99 -17.40 -11.50
N CYS A 110 4.63 -16.98 -12.59
CA CYS A 110 4.81 -15.56 -12.91
C CYS A 110 3.48 -14.80 -13.02
N GLU A 111 2.47 -15.41 -13.66
CA GLU A 111 1.13 -14.83 -13.76
C GLU A 111 0.43 -14.77 -12.40
N GLU A 112 0.58 -15.80 -11.57
CA GLU A 112 0.06 -15.81 -10.20
C GLU A 112 0.69 -14.69 -9.36
N GLY A 113 2.02 -14.50 -9.42
CA GLY A 113 2.70 -13.41 -8.72
C GLY A 113 2.17 -12.02 -9.11
N LYS A 114 1.89 -11.80 -10.40
CA LYS A 114 1.26 -10.57 -10.89
C LYS A 114 -0.19 -10.44 -10.39
N ALA A 115 -0.94 -11.53 -10.31
CA ALA A 115 -2.30 -11.55 -9.77
C ALA A 115 -2.33 -11.17 -8.28
N ILE A 116 -1.47 -11.79 -7.47
CA ILE A 116 -1.29 -11.46 -6.03
C ILE A 116 -1.00 -9.97 -5.85
N TRP A 117 -0.09 -9.40 -6.66
CA TRP A 117 0.22 -7.98 -6.59
C TRP A 117 -0.99 -7.09 -6.91
N ARG A 118 -1.75 -7.41 -7.97
CA ARG A 118 -2.94 -6.65 -8.36
C ARG A 118 -3.98 -6.62 -7.24
N GLU A 119 -4.31 -7.78 -6.66
CA GLU A 119 -5.24 -7.88 -5.54
C GLU A 119 -4.78 -7.03 -4.35
N ARG A 120 -3.49 -7.09 -4.02
CA ARG A 120 -2.91 -6.32 -2.90
C ARG A 120 -3.01 -4.81 -3.12
N THR A 121 -2.68 -4.34 -4.32
CA THR A 121 -2.75 -2.92 -4.66
C THR A 121 -4.17 -2.39 -4.72
N ALA A 122 -5.13 -3.19 -5.21
CA ALA A 122 -6.54 -2.80 -5.26
C ALA A 122 -7.14 -2.61 -3.86
N ILE A 123 -6.81 -3.49 -2.90
CA ILE A 123 -7.23 -3.36 -1.50
C ILE A 123 -6.66 -2.09 -0.86
N SER A 124 -5.43 -1.69 -1.19
CA SER A 124 -4.79 -0.49 -0.65
C SER A 124 -5.33 0.83 -1.22
N SER A 125 -5.89 0.81 -2.44
CA SER A 125 -6.53 1.99 -3.07
C SER A 125 -8.00 2.19 -2.70
N GLY A 126 -8.63 1.21 -2.05
CA GLY A 126 -10.00 1.30 -1.58
C GLY A 126 -10.11 2.10 -0.28
N SER A 127 -10.26 3.43 -0.39
CA SER A 127 -10.82 4.22 0.70
C SER A 127 -12.13 3.57 1.14
N LEU A 128 -12.29 3.30 2.44
CA LEU A 128 -13.54 2.84 3.03
C LEU A 128 -14.64 3.88 2.76
N ALA A 129 -15.29 3.75 1.60
CA ALA A 129 -16.63 4.28 1.38
C ALA A 129 -17.56 3.46 2.28
N ARG A 130 -17.61 3.90 3.53
CA ARG A 130 -18.70 3.72 4.49
C ARG A 130 -20.03 3.52 3.74
N ARG A 131 -20.51 2.27 3.72
CA ARG A 131 -21.89 1.97 3.39
C ARG A 131 -22.73 2.37 4.60
N ASP A 132 -23.08 3.65 4.67
CA ASP A 132 -24.15 4.10 5.56
C ASP A 132 -25.45 4.15 4.75
N ASN A 133 -26.37 3.29 5.21
CA ASN A 133 -27.83 3.42 5.20
C ASN A 133 -28.63 2.93 3.99
N TYR A 134 -29.11 1.69 4.16
CA TYR A 134 -30.45 1.25 3.77
C TYR A 134 -31.48 2.07 4.58
N THR A 135 -32.22 2.94 3.90
CA THR A 135 -33.51 3.47 4.34
C THR A 135 -34.48 3.32 3.18
N ASP A 136 -35.42 2.39 3.32
CA ASP A 136 -36.77 2.44 2.74
C ASP A 136 -37.69 2.01 3.91
N ALA A 137 -38.42 2.95 4.50
CA ALA A 137 -39.76 3.40 4.09
C ALA A 137 -40.86 2.43 4.56
#